data_AF-A0A6B2JL02-F1
#
_entry.id   AF-A0A6B2JL02-F1
#
_cell.length_a   1.000
_cell.length_b   1.000
_cell.length_c   1.000
_cell.angle_alpha   90.00
_cell.angle_beta   90.00
_cell.angle_gamma   90.00
#
_symmetry.space_group_name_H-M   'P 1'
#
loop_
_entity.id
_entity.type
_entity.pdbx_description
1 polymer ?
#
loop_
_entity_poly.entity_id
_entity_poly.type
_entity_poly.pdbx_seq_one_letter_code
_entity_poly.pdbx_strand_id
1 'polypeptide(L)'
;GSGTYVEAQRLAYPLRSRTRFSEIVGAEGHEPRGQLIEASSDLANRELARDLGLKTGAPLIRIEAVRFADRTPICVSTTWLSAERFPDAGSVFADVRSMTKLLAHYGVRDYRRSSTRITAAIA
;
A
#
# COMPACT_ATOMS: atom_id res chain seq x y z
N GLY A 1 -16.26 16.31 -37.17
CA GLY A 1 -15.07 15.51 -36.85
C GLY A 1 -15.10 15.20 -35.37
N SER A 2 -15.08 13.91 -35.01
CA SER A 2 -14.97 13.44 -33.63
C SER A 2 -13.52 13.65 -33.17
N GLY A 3 -13.31 14.52 -32.17
CA GLY A 3 -11.99 15.01 -31.78
C GLY A 3 -10.97 13.93 -31.39
N THR A 4 -9.74 14.37 -31.12
CA THR A 4 -8.66 13.53 -30.63
C THR A 4 -8.91 13.17 -29.16
N TYR A 5 -9.09 11.88 -28.87
CA TYR A 5 -9.18 11.36 -27.52
C TYR A 5 -7.78 10.99 -27.03
N VAL A 6 -7.37 11.51 -25.87
CA VAL A 6 -6.14 11.09 -25.20
C VAL A 6 -6.45 9.80 -24.44
N GLU A 7 -5.92 8.68 -24.91
CA GLU A 7 -5.98 7.41 -24.17
C GLU A 7 -5.04 7.49 -22.98
N ALA A 8 -5.57 7.37 -21.76
CA ALA A 8 -4.73 7.22 -20.58
C ALA A 8 -3.93 5.92 -20.71
N GLN A 9 -2.61 6.04 -20.81
CA GLN A 9 -1.72 4.90 -20.97
C GLN A 9 -1.93 3.92 -19.80
N ARG A 10 -2.32 2.69 -20.11
CA ARG A 10 -2.57 1.66 -19.09
C ARG A 10 -1.25 1.26 -18.44
N LEU A 11 -1.08 1.58 -17.16
CA LEU A 11 0.07 1.12 -16.36
C LEU A 11 0.03 -0.41 -16.27
N ALA A 12 1.08 -1.11 -16.72
CA ALA A 12 1.12 -2.55 -16.57
C ALA A 12 1.45 -2.86 -15.10
N TYR A 13 0.50 -3.46 -14.37
CA TYR A 13 0.67 -3.80 -12.96
C TYR A 13 0.83 -5.31 -12.75
N PRO A 14 1.99 -5.91 -13.06
CA PRO A 14 2.19 -7.35 -12.93
C PRO A 14 2.17 -7.77 -11.46
N LEU A 15 1.15 -8.56 -11.08
CA LEU A 15 1.02 -9.10 -9.74
C LEU A 15 1.93 -10.31 -9.51
N ARG A 16 3.22 -10.08 -9.21
CA ARG A 16 4.18 -11.14 -8.83
C ARG A 16 4.26 -11.40 -7.32
N SER A 17 4.86 -12.51 -6.91
CA SER A 17 5.06 -12.87 -5.48
C SER A 17 5.82 -11.81 -4.67
N ARG A 18 6.65 -11.00 -5.33
CA ARG A 18 7.34 -9.81 -4.80
C ARG A 18 6.95 -8.56 -5.60
N THR A 19 5.72 -8.08 -5.40
CA THR A 19 5.22 -6.86 -6.05
C THR A 19 5.44 -5.69 -5.10
N ARG A 20 6.43 -4.83 -5.36
CA ARG A 20 6.58 -3.55 -4.67
C ARG A 20 6.09 -2.45 -5.60
N PHE A 21 5.10 -1.68 -5.16
CA PHE A 21 4.56 -0.56 -5.94
C PHE A 21 5.66 0.36 -6.47
N SER A 22 6.62 0.72 -5.60
CA SER A 22 7.72 1.61 -5.96
C SER A 22 8.66 1.01 -7.01
N GLU A 23 8.80 -0.32 -7.04
CA GLU A 23 9.60 -0.99 -8.07
C GLU A 23 8.85 -1.08 -9.40
N ILE A 24 7.53 -1.31 -9.38
CA ILE A 24 6.71 -1.38 -10.60
C ILE A 24 6.63 -0.01 -11.28
N VAL A 25 6.23 1.01 -10.55
CA VAL A 25 6.08 2.38 -11.08
C VAL A 25 7.44 2.95 -11.49
N GLY A 26 8.48 2.70 -10.69
CA GLY A 26 9.85 3.11 -11.04
C GLY A 26 10.41 2.38 -12.26
N ALA A 27 10.08 1.10 -12.48
CA ALA A 27 10.51 0.35 -13.65
C ALA A 27 9.89 0.86 -14.96
N GLU A 28 8.72 1.51 -14.90
CA GLU A 28 8.08 2.17 -16.04
C GLU A 28 8.52 3.64 -16.20
N GLY A 29 9.50 4.10 -15.41
CA GLY A 29 10.07 5.45 -15.51
C GLY A 29 9.25 6.55 -14.82
N HIS A 30 8.20 6.18 -14.09
CA HIS A 30 7.37 7.11 -13.31
C HIS A 30 7.92 7.30 -11.90
N GLU A 31 7.70 8.47 -11.30
CA GLU A 31 8.08 8.72 -9.90
C GLU A 31 7.02 8.15 -8.94
N PRO A 32 7.32 7.11 -8.14
CA PRO A 32 6.38 6.57 -7.17
C PRO A 32 6.31 7.46 -5.94
N ARG A 33 5.17 8.12 -5.74
CA ARG A 33 4.92 8.92 -4.53
C ARG A 33 3.77 8.32 -3.72
N GLY A 34 3.98 8.15 -2.42
CA GLY A 34 2.90 7.92 -1.46
C GLY A 34 2.49 9.23 -0.79
N GLN A 35 1.20 9.43 -0.59
CA GLN A 35 0.64 10.48 0.25
C GLN A 35 -0.24 9.84 1.31
N LEU A 36 0.09 10.09 2.58
CA LEU A 36 -0.76 9.68 3.70
C LEU A 36 -2.08 10.45 3.66
N ILE A 37 -3.20 9.73 3.77
CA ILE A 37 -4.53 10.29 4.02
C ILE A 37 -4.75 10.33 5.53
N GLU A 38 -4.60 9.18 6.19
CA GLU A 38 -4.83 9.01 7.62
C GLU A 38 -3.95 7.89 8.17
N ALA A 39 -3.51 8.04 9.42
CA ALA A 39 -3.03 6.92 10.23
C ALA A 39 -3.77 6.90 11.57
N SER A 40 -4.29 5.74 11.96
CA SER A 40 -5.04 5.56 13.20
C SER A 40 -4.73 4.24 13.88
N SER A 41 -5.01 4.17 15.19
CA SER A 41 -5.03 2.92 15.94
C SER A 41 -6.31 2.15 15.62
N ASP A 42 -6.20 0.83 15.49
CA ASP A 42 -7.31 -0.06 15.22
C ASP A 42 -7.16 -1.36 16.04
N LEU A 43 -8.20 -2.20 16.06
CA LEU A 43 -8.17 -3.51 16.70
C LEU A 43 -8.42 -4.60 15.67
N ALA A 44 -7.65 -5.68 15.75
CA ALA A 44 -7.81 -6.82 14.85
C ALA A 44 -9.19 -7.45 15.02
N ASN A 45 -10.09 -7.26 14.05
CA ASN A 45 -11.31 -8.06 13.95
C ASN A 45 -10.96 -9.53 13.63
N ARG A 46 -11.94 -10.43 13.62
CA ARG A 46 -11.69 -11.87 13.41
C ARG A 46 -10.97 -12.18 12.07
N GLU A 47 -11.31 -11.45 11.01
CA GLU A 47 -10.70 -11.65 9.68
C GLU A 47 -9.25 -11.14 9.66
N LEU A 48 -9.02 -9.89 10.11
CA LEU A 48 -7.68 -9.31 10.20
C LEU A 48 -6.77 -10.11 11.13
N ALA A 49 -7.29 -10.58 12.26
CA ALA A 49 -6.54 -11.42 13.20
C ALA A 49 -6.07 -12.71 12.53
N ARG A 50 -6.96 -13.41 11.81
CA ARG A 50 -6.61 -14.60 11.06
C ARG A 50 -5.57 -14.31 9.97
N ASP A 51 -5.78 -13.28 9.18
CA ASP A 51 -4.93 -12.97 8.02
C ASP A 51 -3.54 -12.46 8.43
N LEU A 52 -3.43 -11.79 9.59
CA LEU A 52 -2.17 -11.31 10.16
C LEU A 52 -1.50 -12.31 11.12
N GLY A 53 -2.16 -13.43 11.46
CA GLY A 53 -1.66 -14.40 12.44
C GLY A 53 -1.64 -13.84 13.88
N LEU A 54 -2.60 -12.99 14.23
CA LEU A 54 -2.73 -12.33 15.53
C LEU A 54 -3.97 -12.84 16.29
N LYS A 55 -4.10 -12.44 17.55
CA LYS A 55 -5.35 -12.63 18.32
C LYS A 55 -6.38 -11.56 17.94
N THR A 56 -7.67 -11.91 17.98
CA THR A 56 -8.74 -10.92 17.89
C THR A 56 -8.58 -9.88 18.99
N GLY A 57 -8.73 -8.60 18.65
CA GLY A 57 -8.50 -7.49 19.56
C GLY A 57 -7.02 -7.09 19.70
N ALA A 58 -6.09 -7.73 19.00
CA ALA A 58 -4.70 -7.29 18.98
C ALA A 58 -4.61 -5.85 18.42
N PRO A 59 -3.76 -4.98 18.99
CA PRO A 59 -3.62 -3.60 18.55
C PRO A 59 -2.96 -3.53 17.18
N LEU A 60 -3.55 -2.73 16.30
CA LEU A 60 -3.10 -2.49 14.94
C LEU A 60 -2.86 -1.00 14.71
N ILE A 61 -2.00 -0.71 13.73
CA ILE A 61 -1.92 0.60 13.09
C ILE A 61 -2.53 0.47 11.70
N ARG A 62 -3.54 1.29 11.42
CA ARG A 62 -4.20 1.43 10.11
C ARG A 62 -3.61 2.62 9.39
N ILE A 63 -3.16 2.43 8.16
CA ILE A 63 -2.60 3.47 7.29
C ILE A 63 -3.42 3.53 6.02
N GLU A 64 -4.00 4.69 5.74
CA GLU A 64 -4.68 4.99 4.49
C GLU A 64 -3.83 5.94 3.66
N ALA A 65 -3.59 5.61 2.40
CA ALA A 65 -2.70 6.40 1.55
C ALA A 65 -3.14 6.36 0.08
N VAL A 66 -2.88 7.46 -0.62
CA VAL A 66 -2.93 7.52 -2.08
C VAL A 66 -1.52 7.28 -2.64
N ARG A 67 -1.43 6.50 -3.70
CA ARG A 67 -0.20 6.25 -4.45
C ARG A 67 -0.32 6.86 -5.84
N PHE A 68 0.74 7.55 -6.25
CA PHE A 68 0.82 8.27 -7.52
C PHE A 68 1.86 7.62 -8.42
N ALA A 69 1.58 7.65 -9.72
CA ALA A 69 2.60 7.61 -10.77
C ALA A 69 2.72 9.05 -11.29
N ASP A 70 3.87 9.66 -11.07
CA ASP A 70 4.10 11.10 -11.27
C ASP A 70 3.09 11.95 -10.48
N ARG A 71 2.18 12.63 -11.19
CA ARG A 71 1.13 13.49 -10.62
C ARG A 71 -0.25 12.84 -10.62
N THR A 72 -0.38 11.64 -11.19
CA THR A 72 -1.67 10.97 -11.36
C THR A 72 -1.89 9.98 -10.21
N PRO A 73 -2.97 10.12 -9.41
CA PRO A 73 -3.32 9.13 -8.41
C PRO A 73 -3.79 7.84 -9.10
N ILE A 74 -3.18 6.71 -8.74
CA ILE A 74 -3.45 5.41 -9.39
C ILE A 74 -3.93 4.34 -8.40
N CYS A 75 -3.78 4.56 -7.10
CA CYS A 75 -4.19 3.58 -6.09
C CYS A 75 -4.51 4.28 -4.77
N VAL A 76 -5.61 3.88 -4.14
CA VAL A 76 -5.85 4.11 -2.71
C VAL A 76 -5.61 2.78 -2.00
N SER A 77 -4.86 2.81 -0.90
CA SER A 77 -4.52 1.63 -0.12
C SER A 77 -4.84 1.84 1.34
N THR A 78 -5.47 0.85 1.96
CA THR A 78 -5.56 0.69 3.41
C THR A 78 -4.64 -0.45 3.81
N THR A 79 -3.72 -0.19 4.74
CA THR A 79 -2.78 -1.19 5.26
C THR A 79 -2.94 -1.30 6.76
N TRP A 80 -3.04 -2.52 7.27
CA TRP A 80 -3.01 -2.82 8.70
C TRP A 80 -1.67 -3.46 9.06
N LEU A 81 -1.05 -2.94 10.13
CA LEU A 81 0.21 -3.44 10.68
C LEU A 81 0.01 -3.77 12.16
N SER A 82 0.66 -4.82 12.66
CA SER A 82 0.71 -5.10 14.10
C SER A 82 1.37 -3.93 14.83
N ALA A 83 0.68 -3.29 15.77
CA ALA A 83 1.22 -2.16 16.52
C ALA A 83 2.41 -2.58 17.42
N GLU A 84 2.43 -3.83 17.87
CA GLU A 84 3.54 -4.40 18.64
C GLU A 84 4.83 -4.52 17.81
N ARG A 85 4.70 -4.97 16.55
CA ARG A 85 5.86 -5.14 15.66
C ARG A 85 6.29 -3.86 14.94
N PHE A 86 5.34 -2.95 14.72
CA PHE A 86 5.53 -1.72 13.95
C PHE A 86 4.99 -0.52 14.75
N PRO A 87 5.56 -0.23 15.94
CA PRO A 87 5.14 0.91 16.76
C PRO A 87 5.36 2.21 15.98
N ASP A 88 4.40 3.14 16.04
CA ASP A 88 4.45 4.45 15.37
C ASP A 88 4.53 4.40 13.83
N ALA A 89 4.14 3.28 13.20
CA ALA A 89 4.21 3.09 11.76
C ALA A 89 3.54 4.22 10.93
N GLY A 90 2.48 4.83 11.46
CA GLY A 90 1.83 5.97 10.83
C GLY A 90 2.76 7.18 10.67
N SER A 91 3.50 7.53 11.72
CA SER A 91 4.48 8.61 11.69
C SER A 91 5.64 8.28 10.75
N VAL A 92 6.18 7.06 10.85
CA VAL A 92 7.26 6.61 9.96
C VAL A 92 6.83 6.66 8.51
N PHE A 93 5.58 6.27 8.19
CA PHE A 93 5.05 6.36 6.83
C PHE A 93 4.93 7.81 6.34
N ALA A 94 4.51 8.73 7.20
CA ALA A 94 4.40 10.15 6.85
C ALA A 94 5.75 10.73 6.38
N ASP A 95 6.83 10.28 7.02
CA ASP A 95 8.20 10.71 6.71
C ASP A 95 8.74 10.03 5.44
N VAL A 96 8.71 8.69 5.38
CA VAL A 96 9.36 7.94 4.30
C VAL A 96 8.50 7.77 3.05
N ARG A 97 7.17 7.95 3.18
CA ARG A 97 6.14 7.92 2.13
C ARG A 97 6.13 6.66 1.25
N SER A 98 6.70 5.57 1.75
CA SER A 98 6.86 4.31 1.03
C SER A 98 6.71 3.14 1.99
N MET A 99 5.76 2.24 1.71
CA MET A 99 5.56 1.03 2.52
C MET A 99 6.82 0.17 2.57
N THR A 100 7.57 0.06 1.47
CA THR A 100 8.83 -0.69 1.45
C THR A 100 9.90 -0.04 2.33
N LYS A 101 10.03 1.29 2.31
CA LYS A 101 10.98 2.00 3.18
C LYS A 101 10.57 1.91 4.66
N LEU A 102 9.27 1.97 4.94
CA LEU A 102 8.72 1.74 6.28
C LEU A 102 9.09 0.34 6.78
N LEU A 103 8.82 -0.70 6.01
CA LEU A 103 9.18 -2.07 6.40
C LEU A 103 10.69 -2.23 6.63
N ALA A 104 11.51 -1.60 5.77
CA ALA A 104 12.96 -1.59 5.93
C ALA A 104 13.43 -0.86 7.20
N HIS A 105 12.73 0.19 7.64
CA HIS A 105 12.98 0.88 8.92
C HIS A 105 12.90 -0.09 10.11
N TYR A 106 11.95 -1.03 10.10
CA TYR A 106 11.82 -2.10 11.11
C TYR A 106 12.62 -3.37 10.76
N GLY A 107 13.62 -3.27 9.87
CA GLY A 107 14.49 -4.39 9.51
C GLY A 107 13.90 -5.42 8.55
N VAL A 108 12.68 -5.24 8.06
CA VAL A 108 12.04 -6.15 7.08
C VAL A 108 12.50 -5.77 5.67
N ARG A 109 13.57 -6.42 5.19
CA ARG A 109 14.20 -6.14 3.88
C ARG A 109 13.65 -6.98 2.73
N ASP A 110 13.07 -8.14 3.03
CA ASP A 110 12.38 -8.97 2.06
C ASP A 110 11.04 -9.44 2.65
N TYR A 111 10.02 -9.45 1.81
CA TYR A 111 8.70 -9.93 2.16
C TYR A 111 8.04 -10.48 0.90
N ARG A 112 7.23 -11.51 1.08
CA ARG A 112 6.47 -12.13 0.00
C ARG A 112 4.99 -11.88 0.24
N ARG A 113 4.27 -11.64 -0.84
CA ARG A 113 2.82 -11.50 -0.80
C ARG A 113 2.20 -12.87 -0.55
N SER A 114 1.49 -13.03 0.56
CA SER A 114 0.84 -14.29 0.93
C SER A 114 -0.39 -14.55 0.05
N SER A 115 -1.25 -13.55 -0.13
CA SER A 115 -2.48 -13.65 -0.92
C SER A 115 -2.81 -12.34 -1.63
N THR A 116 -3.68 -12.41 -2.63
CA THR A 116 -4.26 -11.22 -3.29
C THR A 116 -5.69 -11.54 -3.69
N ARG A 117 -6.61 -10.69 -3.26
CA ARG A 117 -8.01 -10.72 -3.69
C ARG A 117 -8.23 -9.47 -4.55
N ILE A 118 -8.71 -9.67 -5.77
CA ILE A 118 -9.02 -8.59 -6.71
C ILE A 118 -10.53 -8.53 -6.85
N THR A 119 -11.09 -7.34 -6.64
CA THR A 119 -12.51 -7.07 -6.83
C THR A 119 -12.64 -5.84 -7.74
N ALA A 120 -13.67 -5.81 -8.59
CA ALA A 120 -14.00 -4.64 -9.39
C ALA A 120 -15.20 -3.94 -8.76
N ALA A 121 -15.12 -2.62 -8.62
CA ALA A 121 -16.24 -1.77 -8.22
C ALA A 121 -16.33 -0.60 -9.20
N ILE A 122 -17.56 -0.19 -9.52
CA ILE A 122 -17.84 1.03 -10.28
C ILE A 122 -18.01 2.15 -9.27
N ALA A 123 -17.32 3.28 -9.50
CA ALA A 123 -17.52 4.51 -8.75
C ALA A 123 -18.70 5.31 -9.32
#